data_AF-A0A952FI97-F1
#
_entry.id   AF-A0A952FI97-F1
#
_cell.length_a   1.000
_cell.length_b   1.000
_cell.length_c   1.000
_cell.angle_alpha   90.00
_cell.angle_beta   90.00
_cell.angle_gamma   90.00
#
_symmetry.space_group_name_H-M   'P 1'
#
loop_
_entity.id
_entity.type
_entity.pdbx_description
1 polymer ?
#
loop_
_entity_poly.entity_id
_entity_poly.type
_entity_poly.pdbx_seq_one_letter_code
_entity_poly.pdbx_strand_id
1 'polypeptide(L)'
;KQLKAQALISEEARSALIRAEAAYADAAQRLATARRETAEGQSRTHELQVEVLRLTQLAEQTRARSEQIQADMAEIEAQLGELQERKVTAEGRFEELDMQLADSQERHAQLDDRVIETERKLGESREQQRTLERQAQEAAFALRSLASRREELTRSIDIAAQQASSIASEEAQAREELTRLTDAAAQAGLQSALSVKLEREADLGAKRSQYDDLTNKLRASDERRLQLERELDPLRQRITEFQLKEQAARLGFEQYAQLLADAQADLAAVEASIQTGNVRLTGLQGEIDRINREIQSLGAVNLAALDELSTARERKQFLDAQSADLNEAMTTLEDAIKKIDIETRDLLSSTFDTVNGHFGRMFPELFGGGNAKLMMTGEEILDAGVQVIAQPPGKKNQTIHLLSGGEKALTAIALVFAIFQLNPAPFCLLDEVDAPLDDANTERYAKLVRSMSKE
;
A
#
# COMPACT_ATOMS: atom_id res chain seq x y z
N LYS A 1 81.37 111.77 -44.52
CA LYS A 1 80.98 111.74 -43.09
C LYS A 1 79.49 111.35 -42.87
N GLN A 2 78.56 111.55 -43.81
CA GLN A 2 77.15 111.07 -43.69
C GLN A 2 76.95 109.55 -43.87
N LEU A 3 77.73 108.87 -44.73
CA LEU A 3 77.60 107.43 -44.99
C LEU A 3 77.95 106.50 -43.79
N LYS A 4 78.81 106.94 -42.86
CA LYS A 4 79.13 106.18 -41.64
C LYS A 4 78.02 106.22 -40.58
N ALA A 5 77.21 107.27 -40.56
CA ALA A 5 76.11 107.41 -39.61
C ALA A 5 74.89 106.56 -40.01
N GLN A 6 74.58 106.45 -41.30
CA GLN A 6 73.49 105.58 -41.79
C GLN A 6 73.81 104.08 -41.66
N ALA A 7 75.07 103.67 -41.83
CA ALA A 7 75.49 102.29 -41.59
C ALA A 7 75.33 101.89 -40.12
N LEU A 8 75.70 102.77 -39.18
CA LEU A 8 75.55 102.53 -37.75
C LEU A 8 74.08 102.41 -37.32
N ILE A 9 73.20 103.26 -37.86
CA ILE A 9 71.75 103.21 -37.59
C ILE A 9 71.12 101.94 -38.18
N SER A 10 71.54 101.51 -39.38
CA SER A 10 71.08 100.24 -39.97
C SER A 10 71.55 99.02 -39.17
N GLU A 11 72.76 99.06 -38.62
CA GLU A 11 73.33 97.99 -37.82
C GLU A 11 72.69 97.93 -36.43
N GLU A 12 72.41 99.08 -35.81
CA GLU A 12 71.59 99.19 -34.60
C GLU A 12 70.16 98.67 -34.82
N ALA A 13 69.49 99.06 -35.91
CA ALA A 13 68.15 98.60 -36.25
C ALA A 13 68.11 97.08 -36.52
N ARG A 14 69.13 96.53 -37.18
CA ARG A 14 69.25 95.09 -37.42
C ARG A 14 69.53 94.33 -36.11
N SER A 15 70.35 94.87 -35.23
CA SER A 15 70.57 94.32 -33.88
C SER A 15 69.30 94.38 -33.01
N ALA A 16 68.48 95.42 -33.18
CA ALA A 16 67.22 95.59 -32.46
C ALA A 16 66.16 94.61 -33.00
N LEU A 17 66.10 94.41 -34.32
CA LEU A 17 65.24 93.41 -34.95
C LEU A 17 65.61 91.99 -34.51
N ILE A 18 66.90 91.61 -34.55
CA ILE A 18 67.36 90.29 -34.08
C ILE A 18 67.05 90.09 -32.59
N ARG A 19 67.22 91.14 -31.75
CA ARG A 19 66.83 91.08 -30.33
C ARG A 19 65.32 90.92 -30.16
N ALA A 20 64.50 91.58 -30.98
CA ALA A 20 63.04 91.46 -30.95
C ALA A 20 62.57 90.09 -31.47
N GLU A 21 63.19 89.55 -32.52
CA GLU A 21 62.92 88.22 -33.06
C GLU A 21 63.32 87.11 -32.08
N ALA A 22 64.48 87.25 -31.41
CA ALA A 22 64.88 86.33 -30.35
C ALA A 22 63.94 86.39 -29.14
N ALA A 23 63.51 87.59 -28.74
CA ALA A 23 62.51 87.76 -27.67
C ALA A 23 61.14 87.20 -28.06
N TYR A 24 60.72 87.35 -29.32
CA TYR A 24 59.48 86.77 -29.84
C TYR A 24 59.57 85.23 -29.90
N ALA A 25 60.70 84.68 -30.36
CA ALA A 25 60.91 83.23 -30.40
C ALA A 25 60.93 82.61 -29.00
N ASP A 26 61.61 83.24 -28.03
CA ASP A 26 61.60 82.81 -26.62
C ASP A 26 60.18 82.92 -26.04
N ALA A 27 59.46 84.02 -26.28
CA ALA A 27 58.07 84.18 -25.84
C ALA A 27 57.11 83.16 -26.51
N ALA A 28 57.29 82.86 -27.79
CA ALA A 28 56.50 81.87 -28.52
C ALA A 28 56.79 80.45 -28.04
N GLN A 29 58.05 80.13 -27.73
CA GLN A 29 58.43 78.85 -27.15
C GLN A 29 57.86 78.70 -25.73
N ARG A 30 57.94 79.74 -24.89
CA ARG A 30 57.30 79.75 -23.55
C ARG A 30 55.79 79.63 -23.62
N LEU A 31 55.14 80.24 -24.61
CA LEU A 31 53.70 80.08 -24.85
C LEU A 31 53.35 78.67 -25.29
N ALA A 32 54.18 78.05 -26.15
CA ALA A 32 53.98 76.67 -26.59
C ALA A 32 54.15 75.67 -25.44
N THR A 33 55.16 75.84 -24.57
CA THR A 33 55.32 75.02 -23.37
C THR A 33 54.17 75.22 -22.39
N ALA A 34 53.78 76.47 -22.11
CA ALA A 34 52.64 76.76 -21.22
C ALA A 34 51.32 76.17 -21.76
N ARG A 35 51.08 76.23 -23.09
CA ARG A 35 49.91 75.59 -23.72
C ARG A 35 49.94 74.07 -23.59
N ARG A 36 51.10 73.44 -23.77
CA ARG A 36 51.27 72.00 -23.59
C ARG A 36 51.06 71.58 -22.13
N GLU A 37 51.65 72.30 -21.18
CA GLU A 37 51.44 72.07 -19.75
C GLU A 37 49.97 72.26 -19.34
N THR A 38 49.29 73.26 -19.91
CA THR A 38 47.86 73.47 -19.70
C THR A 38 47.02 72.33 -20.27
N ALA A 39 47.34 71.84 -21.47
CA ALA A 39 46.63 70.71 -22.09
C ALA A 39 46.87 69.39 -21.33
N GLU A 40 48.11 69.12 -20.90
CA GLU A 40 48.44 67.97 -20.06
C GLU A 40 47.76 68.06 -18.69
N GLY A 41 47.71 69.26 -18.09
CA GLY A 41 46.96 69.53 -16.87
C GLY A 41 45.46 69.30 -17.05
N GLN A 42 44.87 69.78 -18.15
CA GLN A 42 43.46 69.55 -18.48
C GLN A 42 43.14 68.07 -18.66
N SER A 43 43.98 67.31 -19.39
CA SER A 43 43.80 65.85 -19.53
C SER A 43 43.85 65.13 -18.18
N ARG A 44 44.85 65.44 -17.34
CA ARG A 44 44.96 64.86 -15.99
C ARG A 44 43.77 65.22 -15.11
N THR A 45 43.29 66.46 -15.15
CA THR A 45 42.08 66.84 -14.40
C THR A 45 40.84 66.10 -14.90
N HIS A 46 40.72 65.87 -16.20
CA HIS A 46 39.60 65.13 -16.76
C HIS A 46 39.65 63.64 -16.38
N GLU A 47 40.83 63.01 -16.48
CA GLU A 47 41.04 61.62 -16.02
C GLU A 47 40.70 61.46 -14.54
N LEU A 48 41.16 62.39 -13.69
CA LEU A 48 40.83 62.38 -12.26
C LEU A 48 39.34 62.61 -12.00
N GLN A 49 38.67 63.47 -12.78
CA GLN A 49 37.23 63.67 -12.67
C GLN A 49 36.44 62.41 -13.02
N VAL A 50 36.83 61.71 -14.08
CA VAL A 50 36.22 60.43 -14.48
C VAL A 50 36.43 59.37 -13.40
N GLU A 51 37.64 59.27 -12.83
CA GLU A 51 37.91 58.30 -11.76
C GLU A 51 37.15 58.64 -10.48
N VAL A 52 37.03 59.92 -10.11
CA VAL A 52 36.20 60.36 -8.97
C VAL A 52 34.73 60.00 -9.21
N LEU A 53 34.19 60.23 -10.41
CA LEU A 53 32.83 59.83 -10.77
C LEU A 53 32.63 58.32 -10.64
N ARG A 54 33.57 57.52 -11.16
CA ARG A 54 33.53 56.05 -11.08
C ARG A 54 33.57 55.55 -9.64
N LEU A 55 34.47 56.09 -8.82
CA LEU A 55 34.59 55.72 -7.40
C LEU A 55 33.38 56.17 -6.59
N THR A 56 32.79 57.33 -6.91
CA THR A 56 31.56 57.81 -6.27
C THR A 56 30.39 56.88 -6.60
N GLN A 57 30.24 56.49 -7.87
CA GLN A 57 29.19 55.56 -8.29
C GLN A 57 29.36 54.17 -7.62
N LEU A 58 30.60 53.67 -7.50
CA LEU A 58 30.87 52.41 -6.81
C LEU A 58 30.55 52.51 -5.31
N ALA A 59 30.89 53.64 -4.68
CA ALA A 59 30.56 53.88 -3.27
C ALA A 59 29.05 53.95 -3.03
N GLU A 60 28.30 54.61 -3.92
CA GLU A 60 26.84 54.65 -3.87
C GLU A 60 26.22 53.26 -4.06
N GLN A 61 26.68 52.48 -5.04
CA GLN A 61 26.21 51.10 -5.24
C GLN A 61 26.50 50.21 -4.04
N THR A 62 27.70 50.29 -3.48
CA THR A 62 28.09 49.50 -2.30
C THR A 62 27.25 49.91 -1.08
N ARG A 63 27.00 51.21 -0.91
CA ARG A 63 26.15 51.72 0.16
C ARG A 63 24.71 51.24 0.02
N ALA A 64 24.12 51.36 -1.17
CA ALA A 64 22.77 50.86 -1.44
C ALA A 64 22.66 49.36 -1.18
N ARG A 65 23.68 48.58 -1.58
CA ARG A 65 23.72 47.14 -1.31
C ARG A 65 23.86 46.82 0.16
N SER A 66 24.66 47.57 0.92
CA SER A 66 24.80 47.41 2.36
C SER A 66 23.50 47.76 3.09
N GLU A 67 22.81 48.82 2.68
CA GLU A 67 21.51 49.21 3.23
C GLU A 67 20.44 48.14 2.95
N GLN A 68 20.44 47.55 1.74
CA GLN A 68 19.56 46.42 1.41
C GLN A 68 19.85 45.20 2.29
N ILE A 69 21.11 44.78 2.42
CA ILE A 69 21.47 43.63 3.26
C ILE A 69 21.10 43.87 4.72
N GLN A 70 21.26 45.09 5.23
CA GLN A 70 20.83 45.44 6.59
C GLN A 70 19.31 45.35 6.76
N ALA A 71 18.53 45.77 5.76
CA ALA A 71 17.08 45.60 5.78
C ALA A 71 16.68 44.12 5.76
N ASP A 72 17.28 43.32 4.88
CA ASP A 72 17.04 41.88 4.79
C ASP A 72 17.42 41.17 6.11
N MET A 73 18.54 41.54 6.73
CA MET A 73 18.96 41.01 8.03
C MET A 73 17.96 41.35 9.13
N ALA A 74 17.48 42.61 9.19
CA ALA A 74 16.49 43.02 10.16
C ALA A 74 15.15 42.28 9.99
N GLU A 75 14.75 42.01 8.74
CA GLU A 75 13.56 41.19 8.45
C GLU A 75 13.73 39.75 8.94
N ILE A 76 14.87 39.12 8.65
CA ILE A 76 15.18 37.75 9.09
C ILE A 76 15.23 37.67 10.63
N GLU A 77 15.83 38.66 11.31
CA GLU A 77 15.86 38.73 12.77
C GLU A 77 14.45 38.84 13.37
N ALA A 78 13.58 39.64 12.77
CA ALA A 78 12.18 39.75 13.18
C ALA A 78 11.42 38.43 12.99
N GLN A 79 11.60 37.77 11.85
CA GLN A 79 10.99 36.45 11.57
C GLN A 79 11.50 35.37 12.53
N LEU A 80 12.79 35.38 12.87
CA LEU A 80 13.38 34.48 13.86
C LEU A 80 12.77 34.70 15.25
N GLY A 81 12.60 35.95 15.65
CA GLY A 81 11.94 36.31 16.92
C GLY A 81 10.50 35.78 16.98
N GLU A 82 9.72 35.97 15.92
CA GLU A 82 8.34 35.47 15.84
C GLU A 82 8.28 33.94 15.89
N LEU A 83 9.18 33.25 15.19
CA LEU A 83 9.25 31.79 15.22
C LEU A 83 9.65 31.25 16.60
N GLN A 84 10.56 31.93 17.31
CA GLN A 84 10.93 31.57 18.67
C GLN A 84 9.77 31.73 19.64
N GLU A 85 9.00 32.82 19.54
CA GLU A 85 7.80 33.02 20.36
C GLU A 85 6.72 31.97 20.07
N ARG A 86 6.48 31.66 18.79
CA ARG A 86 5.59 30.57 18.39
C ARG A 86 6.04 29.22 18.91
N LYS A 87 7.35 28.95 18.94
CA LYS A 87 7.91 27.72 19.50
C LYS A 87 7.64 27.63 21.00
N VAL A 88 7.97 28.67 21.77
CA VAL A 88 7.77 28.68 23.23
C VAL A 88 6.30 28.54 23.59
N THR A 89 5.40 29.23 22.87
CA THR A 89 3.96 29.10 23.09
C THR A 89 3.42 27.71 22.72
N ALA A 90 3.95 27.08 21.67
CA ALA A 90 3.59 25.71 21.31
C ALA A 90 4.11 24.69 22.33
N GLU A 91 5.34 24.84 22.83
CA GLU A 91 5.92 24.00 23.89
C GLU A 91 5.11 24.10 25.19
N GLY A 92 4.73 25.30 25.62
CA GLY A 92 3.87 25.47 26.80
C GLY A 92 2.49 24.83 26.65
N ARG A 93 1.87 24.95 25.46
CA ARG A 93 0.59 24.26 25.18
C ARG A 93 0.74 22.75 25.14
N PHE A 94 1.86 22.26 24.63
CA PHE A 94 2.14 20.82 24.60
C PHE A 94 2.27 20.26 26.03
N GLU A 95 3.03 20.93 26.89
CA GLU A 95 3.17 20.54 28.30
C GLU A 95 1.82 20.57 29.04
N GLU A 96 0.99 21.59 28.79
CA GLU A 96 -0.35 21.67 29.37
C GLU A 96 -1.25 20.49 28.93
N LEU A 97 -1.27 20.19 27.63
CA LEU A 97 -2.05 19.08 27.09
C LEU A 97 -1.53 17.71 27.57
N ASP A 98 -0.22 17.56 27.72
CA ASP A 98 0.39 16.33 28.24
C ASP A 98 0.00 16.10 29.71
N MET A 99 -0.01 17.15 30.54
CA MET A 99 -0.51 17.06 31.91
C MET A 99 -2.01 16.74 31.97
N GLN A 100 -2.83 17.34 31.09
CA GLN A 100 -4.26 17.02 31.02
C GLN A 100 -4.51 15.58 30.58
N LEU A 101 -3.71 15.08 29.63
CA LEU A 101 -3.79 13.69 29.18
C LEU A 101 -3.41 12.73 30.31
N ALA A 102 -2.35 13.01 31.07
CA ALA A 102 -1.94 12.21 32.21
C ALA A 102 -3.03 12.13 33.30
N ASP A 103 -3.63 13.27 33.68
CA ASP A 103 -4.74 13.31 34.65
C ASP A 103 -5.98 12.56 34.12
N SER A 104 -6.30 12.68 32.83
CA SER A 104 -7.40 11.93 32.24
C SER A 104 -7.13 10.42 32.21
N GLN A 105 -5.90 10.00 31.93
CA GLN A 105 -5.52 8.58 31.93
C GLN A 105 -5.56 7.99 33.34
N GLU A 106 -5.08 8.75 34.34
CA GLU A 106 -5.16 8.34 35.75
C GLU A 106 -6.62 8.18 36.20
N ARG A 107 -7.48 9.14 35.88
CA ARG A 107 -8.92 9.05 36.19
C ARG A 107 -9.59 7.87 35.50
N HIS A 108 -9.22 7.58 34.24
CA HIS A 108 -9.74 6.42 33.53
C HIS A 108 -9.34 5.11 34.23
N ALA A 109 -8.06 4.96 34.59
CA ALA A 109 -7.58 3.78 35.31
C ALA A 109 -8.29 3.60 36.67
N GLN A 110 -8.47 4.68 37.43
CA GLN A 110 -9.22 4.64 38.69
C GLN A 110 -10.70 4.26 38.49
N LEU A 111 -11.33 4.71 37.40
CA LEU A 111 -12.70 4.32 37.08
C LEU A 111 -12.81 2.86 36.66
N ASP A 112 -11.86 2.35 35.86
CA ASP A 112 -11.80 0.94 35.47
C ASP A 112 -11.66 0.03 36.69
N ASP A 113 -10.76 0.36 37.62
CA ASP A 113 -10.59 -0.37 38.87
C ASP A 113 -11.89 -0.41 39.70
N ARG A 114 -12.60 0.73 39.75
CA ARG A 114 -13.91 0.81 40.42
C ARG A 114 -14.97 -0.03 39.71
N VAL A 115 -14.99 -0.05 38.38
CA VAL A 115 -15.91 -0.91 37.61
C VAL A 115 -15.65 -2.37 37.94
N ILE A 116 -14.39 -2.83 37.87
CA ILE A 116 -14.00 -4.21 38.20
C ILE A 116 -14.43 -4.57 39.63
N GLU A 117 -14.20 -3.68 40.61
CA GLU A 117 -14.59 -3.92 41.99
C GLU A 117 -16.12 -4.04 42.15
N THR A 118 -16.89 -3.17 41.48
CA THR A 118 -18.35 -3.21 41.53
C THR A 118 -18.93 -4.43 40.81
N GLU A 119 -18.36 -4.84 39.69
CA GLU A 119 -18.76 -6.07 38.98
C GLU A 119 -18.49 -7.31 39.84
N ARG A 120 -17.35 -7.35 40.55
CA ARG A 120 -17.04 -8.43 41.50
C ARG A 120 -18.08 -8.49 42.62
N LYS A 121 -18.40 -7.35 43.25
CA LYS A 121 -19.44 -7.25 44.30
C LYS A 121 -20.83 -7.64 43.79
N LEU A 122 -21.16 -7.28 42.54
CA LEU A 122 -22.41 -7.67 41.90
C LEU A 122 -22.47 -9.18 41.64
N GLY A 123 -21.36 -9.77 41.19
CA GLY A 123 -21.22 -11.23 41.01
C GLY A 123 -21.44 -11.99 42.31
N GLU A 124 -20.75 -11.59 43.39
CA GLU A 124 -20.90 -12.15 44.73
C GLU A 124 -22.37 -12.04 45.22
N SER A 125 -22.99 -10.88 45.05
CA SER A 125 -24.38 -10.66 45.46
C SER A 125 -25.38 -11.53 44.68
N ARG A 126 -25.16 -11.72 43.37
CA ARG A 126 -26.00 -12.59 42.53
C ARG A 126 -25.84 -14.06 42.90
N GLU A 127 -24.65 -14.50 43.23
CA GLU A 127 -24.41 -15.88 43.68
C GLU A 127 -25.07 -16.14 45.05
N GLN A 128 -24.96 -15.19 45.98
CA GLN A 128 -25.68 -15.24 47.25
C GLN A 128 -27.19 -15.30 47.05
N GLN A 129 -27.74 -14.45 46.17
CA GLN A 129 -29.17 -14.46 45.83
C GLN A 129 -29.61 -15.83 45.30
N ARG A 130 -28.89 -16.40 44.32
CA ARG A 130 -29.22 -17.72 43.75
C ARG A 130 -29.18 -18.83 44.81
N THR A 131 -28.21 -18.75 45.73
CA THR A 131 -28.10 -19.72 46.82
C THR A 131 -29.28 -19.63 47.78
N LEU A 132 -29.68 -18.41 48.15
CA LEU A 132 -30.84 -18.17 49.02
C LEU A 132 -32.16 -18.56 48.34
N GLU A 133 -32.32 -18.28 47.03
CA GLU A 133 -33.49 -18.70 46.25
C GLU A 133 -33.62 -20.23 46.22
N ARG A 134 -32.51 -20.94 46.00
CA ARG A 134 -32.49 -22.41 46.05
C ARG A 134 -32.90 -22.92 47.43
N GLN A 135 -32.32 -22.37 48.50
CA GLN A 135 -32.67 -22.75 49.87
C GLN A 135 -34.15 -22.48 50.17
N ALA A 136 -34.69 -21.35 49.72
CA ALA A 136 -36.11 -21.03 49.89
C ALA A 136 -37.02 -22.01 49.13
N GLN A 137 -36.65 -22.40 47.91
CA GLN A 137 -37.40 -23.37 47.11
C GLN A 137 -37.37 -24.78 47.72
N GLU A 138 -36.21 -25.21 48.21
CA GLU A 138 -36.05 -26.48 48.95
C GLU A 138 -36.92 -26.49 50.22
N ALA A 139 -36.88 -25.40 50.99
CA ALA A 139 -37.70 -25.25 52.19
C ALA A 139 -39.21 -25.27 51.88
N ALA A 140 -39.63 -24.61 50.80
CA ALA A 140 -41.03 -24.60 50.35
C ALA A 140 -41.50 -26.00 49.92
N PHE A 141 -40.66 -26.77 49.22
CA PHE A 141 -40.96 -28.15 48.85
C PHE A 141 -41.07 -29.05 50.09
N ALA A 142 -40.11 -28.94 51.02
CA ALA A 142 -40.13 -29.69 52.28
C ALA A 142 -41.40 -29.40 53.08
N LEU A 143 -41.82 -28.14 53.17
CA LEU A 143 -43.04 -27.74 53.87
C LEU A 143 -44.30 -28.34 53.23
N ARG A 144 -44.40 -28.37 51.89
CA ARG A 144 -45.52 -29.02 51.17
C ARG A 144 -45.56 -30.53 51.42
N SER A 145 -44.41 -31.20 51.38
CA SER A 145 -44.30 -32.64 51.66
C SER A 145 -44.69 -32.98 53.09
N LEU A 146 -44.26 -32.19 54.07
CA LEU A 146 -44.67 -32.35 55.46
C LEU A 146 -46.16 -32.08 55.66
N ALA A 147 -46.74 -31.11 54.96
CA ALA A 147 -48.17 -30.82 55.01
C ALA A 147 -49.00 -31.98 54.43
N SER A 148 -48.62 -32.54 53.28
CA SER A 148 -49.32 -33.70 52.70
C SER A 148 -49.20 -34.93 53.60
N ARG A 149 -48.01 -35.17 54.18
CA ARG A 149 -47.81 -36.27 55.12
C ARG A 149 -48.66 -36.11 56.37
N ARG A 150 -48.80 -34.89 56.89
CA ARG A 150 -49.68 -34.59 58.01
C ARG A 150 -51.14 -34.93 57.67
N GLU A 151 -51.63 -34.51 56.49
CA GLU A 151 -53.00 -34.82 56.05
C GLU A 151 -53.26 -36.32 55.86
N GLU A 152 -52.28 -37.07 55.35
CA GLU A 152 -52.36 -38.54 55.26
C GLU A 152 -52.47 -39.19 56.65
N LEU A 153 -51.62 -38.78 57.58
CA LEU A 153 -51.63 -39.29 58.94
C LEU A 153 -52.94 -38.96 59.66
N THR A 154 -53.47 -37.74 59.49
CA THR A 154 -54.77 -37.36 60.03
C THR A 154 -55.89 -38.25 59.49
N ARG A 155 -55.94 -38.47 58.16
CA ARG A 155 -56.93 -39.39 57.56
C ARG A 155 -56.81 -40.82 58.08
N SER A 156 -55.58 -41.31 58.24
CA SER A 156 -55.34 -42.65 58.81
C SER A 156 -55.85 -42.77 60.25
N ILE A 157 -55.61 -41.75 61.08
CA ILE A 157 -56.12 -41.67 62.45
C ILE A 157 -57.66 -41.68 62.45
N ASP A 158 -58.30 -40.90 61.58
CA ASP A 158 -59.76 -40.83 61.49
C ASP A 158 -60.38 -42.19 61.09
N ILE A 159 -59.79 -42.87 60.10
CA ILE A 159 -60.24 -44.22 59.67
C ILE A 159 -60.07 -45.23 60.81
N ALA A 160 -58.92 -45.23 61.48
CA ALA A 160 -58.66 -46.13 62.59
C ALA A 160 -59.65 -45.89 63.75
N ALA A 161 -59.99 -44.63 64.04
CA ALA A 161 -60.99 -44.29 65.05
C ALA A 161 -62.39 -44.79 64.66
N GLN A 162 -62.80 -44.64 63.40
CA GLN A 162 -64.08 -45.17 62.89
C GLN A 162 -64.13 -46.69 62.97
N GLN A 163 -63.06 -47.38 62.56
CA GLN A 163 -62.96 -48.84 62.63
C GLN A 163 -63.05 -49.35 64.07
N ALA A 164 -62.34 -48.71 65.01
CA ALA A 164 -62.41 -49.05 66.43
C ALA A 164 -63.84 -48.90 66.97
N SER A 165 -64.56 -47.85 66.55
CA SER A 165 -65.97 -47.66 66.92
C SER A 165 -66.90 -48.72 66.32
N SER A 166 -66.70 -49.13 65.06
CA SER A 166 -67.51 -50.19 64.42
C SER A 166 -67.30 -51.53 65.12
N ILE A 167 -66.05 -51.90 65.37
CA ILE A 167 -65.69 -53.16 66.04
C ILE A 167 -66.29 -53.20 67.45
N ALA A 168 -66.24 -52.09 68.20
CA ALA A 168 -66.87 -52.02 69.51
C ALA A 168 -68.40 -52.23 69.46
N SER A 169 -69.06 -51.71 68.42
CA SER A 169 -70.50 -51.92 68.20
C SER A 169 -70.82 -53.36 67.82
N GLU A 170 -70.04 -53.95 66.91
CA GLU A 170 -70.19 -55.35 66.49
C GLU A 170 -69.94 -56.32 67.65
N GLU A 171 -68.93 -56.05 68.49
CA GLU A 171 -68.67 -56.84 69.69
C GLU A 171 -69.85 -56.80 70.67
N ALA A 172 -70.46 -55.62 70.86
CA ALA A 172 -71.65 -55.48 71.69
C ALA A 172 -72.84 -56.28 71.14
N GLN A 173 -73.09 -56.21 69.84
CA GLN A 173 -74.16 -56.97 69.17
C GLN A 173 -73.92 -58.48 69.25
N ALA A 174 -72.71 -58.94 68.97
CA ALA A 174 -72.36 -60.36 69.03
C ALA A 174 -72.51 -60.92 70.45
N ARG A 175 -72.17 -60.15 71.49
CA ARG A 175 -72.41 -60.53 72.89
C ARG A 175 -73.90 -60.63 73.20
N GLU A 176 -74.74 -59.75 72.66
CA GLU A 176 -76.19 -59.82 72.83
C GLU A 176 -76.80 -61.04 72.12
N GLU A 177 -76.38 -61.33 70.88
CA GLU A 177 -76.85 -62.51 70.14
C GLU A 177 -76.44 -63.83 70.82
N LEU A 178 -75.22 -63.90 71.37
CA LEU A 178 -74.75 -65.07 72.11
C LEU A 178 -75.63 -65.37 73.33
N THR A 179 -76.22 -64.35 73.96
CA THR A 179 -77.15 -64.54 75.08
C THR A 179 -78.55 -65.01 74.66
N ARG A 180 -78.94 -64.83 73.39
CA ARG A 180 -80.28 -65.17 72.89
C ARG A 180 -80.39 -66.60 72.34
N LEU A 181 -79.28 -67.26 72.04
CA LEU A 181 -79.29 -68.59 71.46
C LEU A 181 -79.42 -69.68 72.54
N THR A 182 -80.59 -70.35 72.60
CA THR A 182 -80.82 -71.59 73.37
C THR A 182 -81.24 -72.73 72.44
N ASP A 183 -80.75 -73.95 72.74
CA ASP A 183 -80.71 -75.16 71.88
C ASP A 183 -82.05 -75.67 71.32
N ALA A 184 -83.19 -75.17 71.78
CA ALA A 184 -84.50 -75.62 71.32
C ALA A 184 -84.94 -74.99 69.98
N ALA A 185 -84.38 -73.85 69.57
CA ALA A 185 -84.68 -73.19 68.28
C ALA A 185 -83.89 -73.79 67.10
N ALA A 186 -82.78 -74.48 67.37
CA ALA A 186 -81.85 -74.99 66.35
C ALA A 186 -82.40 -76.19 65.56
N GLN A 187 -83.22 -77.05 66.19
CA GLN A 187 -83.74 -78.25 65.52
C GLN A 187 -84.89 -77.96 64.54
N ALA A 188 -85.74 -76.95 64.81
CA ALA A 188 -86.80 -76.55 63.88
C ALA A 188 -86.27 -75.72 62.70
N GLY A 189 -85.25 -74.88 62.94
CA GLY A 189 -84.57 -74.10 61.89
C GLY A 189 -83.81 -74.98 60.89
N LEU A 190 -83.20 -76.09 61.36
CA LEU A 190 -82.40 -76.99 60.51
C LEU A 190 -83.23 -77.64 59.40
N GLN A 191 -84.46 -78.08 59.70
CA GLN A 191 -85.34 -78.73 58.71
C GLN A 191 -85.84 -77.74 57.65
N SER A 192 -86.19 -76.50 58.06
CA SER A 192 -86.56 -75.43 57.14
C SER A 192 -85.38 -75.01 56.27
N ALA A 193 -84.19 -74.87 56.86
CA ALA A 193 -82.98 -74.52 56.14
C ALA A 193 -82.58 -75.57 55.10
N LEU A 194 -82.79 -76.86 55.38
CA LEU A 194 -82.49 -77.93 54.42
C LEU A 194 -83.39 -77.88 53.17
N SER A 195 -84.67 -77.54 53.33
CA SER A 195 -85.60 -77.39 52.20
C SER A 195 -85.27 -76.18 51.33
N VAL A 196 -84.98 -75.03 51.95
CA VAL A 196 -84.51 -73.83 51.26
C VAL A 196 -83.16 -74.09 50.57
N LYS A 197 -82.27 -74.87 51.19
CA LYS A 197 -80.99 -75.24 50.59
C LYS A 197 -81.18 -76.00 49.27
N LEU A 198 -82.06 -77.00 49.24
CA LEU A 198 -82.32 -77.80 48.02
C LEU A 198 -82.92 -76.97 46.88
N GLU A 199 -83.86 -76.08 47.19
CA GLU A 199 -84.44 -75.15 46.21
C GLU A 199 -83.38 -74.18 45.67
N ARG A 200 -82.54 -73.64 46.55
CA ARG A 200 -81.43 -72.75 46.18
C ARG A 200 -80.33 -73.47 45.41
N GLU A 201 -80.06 -74.74 45.68
CA GLU A 201 -79.12 -75.56 44.91
C GLU A 201 -79.64 -75.81 43.48
N ALA A 202 -80.95 -76.04 43.31
CA ALA A 202 -81.56 -76.17 41.99
C ALA A 202 -81.52 -74.86 41.19
N ASP A 203 -81.89 -73.73 41.82
CA ASP A 203 -81.77 -72.39 41.22
C ASP A 203 -80.32 -72.05 40.84
N LEU A 204 -79.37 -72.37 41.74
CA LEU A 204 -77.95 -72.16 41.51
C LEU A 204 -77.45 -73.03 40.35
N GLY A 205 -77.91 -74.27 40.22
CA GLY A 205 -77.62 -75.15 39.10
C GLY A 205 -78.12 -74.57 37.76
N ALA A 206 -79.35 -74.07 37.73
CA ALA A 206 -79.92 -73.43 36.54
C ALA A 206 -79.16 -72.14 36.17
N LYS A 207 -78.80 -71.31 37.16
CA LYS A 207 -78.03 -70.09 36.93
C LYS A 207 -76.58 -70.37 36.53
N ARG A 208 -75.95 -71.42 37.06
CA ARG A 208 -74.63 -71.90 36.61
C ARG A 208 -74.67 -72.38 35.17
N SER A 209 -75.68 -73.16 34.79
CA SER A 209 -75.83 -73.60 33.40
C SER A 209 -76.03 -72.42 32.43
N GLN A 210 -76.83 -71.40 32.81
CA GLN A 210 -76.96 -70.16 32.03
C GLN A 210 -75.65 -69.37 31.97
N TYR A 211 -74.91 -69.29 33.09
CA TYR A 211 -73.62 -68.64 33.16
C TYR A 211 -72.57 -69.33 32.29
N ASP A 212 -72.52 -70.66 32.29
CA ASP A 212 -71.59 -71.45 31.49
C ASP A 212 -71.90 -71.30 29.99
N ASP A 213 -73.18 -71.30 29.60
CA ASP A 213 -73.60 -71.05 28.21
C ASP A 213 -73.24 -69.62 27.76
N LEU A 214 -73.49 -68.61 28.58
CA LEU A 214 -73.09 -67.23 28.31
C LEU A 214 -71.57 -67.07 28.25
N THR A 215 -70.83 -67.76 29.12
CA THR A 215 -69.36 -67.75 29.14
C THR A 215 -68.78 -68.38 27.88
N ASN A 216 -69.38 -69.47 27.40
CA ASN A 216 -68.98 -70.10 26.14
C ASN A 216 -69.29 -69.20 24.94
N LYS A 217 -70.45 -68.53 24.92
CA LYS A 217 -70.79 -67.53 23.90
C LYS A 217 -69.85 -66.33 23.91
N LEU A 218 -69.47 -65.85 25.09
CA LEU A 218 -68.51 -64.76 25.25
C LEU A 218 -67.13 -65.16 24.72
N ARG A 219 -66.62 -66.34 25.12
CA ARG A 219 -65.35 -66.87 24.60
C ARG A 219 -65.35 -67.02 23.08
N ALA A 220 -66.41 -67.57 22.50
CA ALA A 220 -66.53 -67.71 21.05
C ALA A 220 -66.66 -66.35 20.32
N SER A 221 -67.18 -65.31 20.99
CA SER A 221 -67.22 -63.95 20.46
C SER A 221 -65.85 -63.26 20.58
N ASP A 222 -65.14 -63.47 21.68
CA ASP A 222 -63.79 -62.94 21.89
C ASP A 222 -62.79 -63.57 20.93
N GLU A 223 -62.86 -64.88 20.69
CA GLU A 223 -62.03 -65.55 19.67
C GLU A 223 -62.29 -65.00 18.27
N ARG A 224 -63.56 -64.76 17.91
CA ARG A 224 -63.92 -64.12 16.64
C ARG A 224 -63.43 -62.66 16.57
N ARG A 225 -63.54 -61.90 17.66
CA ARG A 225 -63.00 -60.53 17.74
C ARG A 225 -61.49 -60.53 17.53
N LEU A 226 -60.77 -61.43 18.18
CA LEU A 226 -59.31 -61.54 18.07
C LEU A 226 -58.86 -61.97 16.67
N GLN A 227 -59.60 -62.87 16.02
CA GLN A 227 -59.35 -63.24 14.62
C GLN A 227 -59.54 -62.04 13.68
N LEU A 228 -60.66 -61.32 13.81
CA LEU A 228 -60.92 -60.13 13.01
C LEU A 228 -59.87 -59.04 13.27
N GLU A 229 -59.46 -58.80 14.52
CA GLU A 229 -58.39 -57.84 14.85
C GLU A 229 -57.06 -58.22 14.18
N ARG A 230 -56.69 -59.50 14.19
CA ARG A 230 -55.48 -60.00 13.51
C ARG A 230 -55.54 -59.86 11.99
N GLU A 231 -56.72 -59.98 11.37
CA GLU A 231 -56.90 -59.78 9.94
C GLU A 231 -56.95 -58.29 9.55
N LEU A 232 -57.34 -57.41 10.48
CA LEU A 232 -57.53 -55.98 10.23
C LEU A 232 -56.20 -55.22 10.16
N ASP A 233 -55.20 -55.60 10.95
CA ASP A 233 -53.87 -54.99 10.92
C ASP A 233 -53.14 -55.09 9.55
N PRO A 234 -53.05 -56.25 8.88
CA PRO A 234 -52.42 -56.34 7.56
C PRO A 234 -53.23 -55.59 6.48
N LEU A 235 -54.55 -55.50 6.61
CA LEU A 235 -55.38 -54.69 5.73
C LEU A 235 -55.13 -53.19 5.93
N ARG A 236 -55.01 -52.73 7.18
CA ARG A 236 -54.61 -51.34 7.49
C ARG A 236 -53.24 -51.01 6.93
N GLN A 237 -52.26 -51.91 7.09
CA GLN A 237 -50.92 -51.75 6.54
C GLN A 237 -50.95 -51.60 5.00
N ARG A 238 -51.74 -52.43 4.30
CA ARG A 238 -51.92 -52.31 2.84
C ARG A 238 -52.58 -50.99 2.44
N ILE A 239 -53.58 -50.54 3.19
CA ILE A 239 -54.22 -49.23 2.95
C ILE A 239 -53.20 -48.11 3.10
N THR A 240 -52.41 -48.11 4.17
CA THR A 240 -51.37 -47.10 4.38
C THR A 240 -50.28 -47.16 3.31
N GLU A 241 -49.91 -48.36 2.85
CA GLU A 241 -48.93 -48.53 1.77
C GLU A 241 -49.47 -47.96 0.44
N PHE A 242 -50.73 -48.24 0.10
CA PHE A 242 -51.35 -47.69 -1.10
C PHE A 242 -51.57 -46.18 -1.02
N GLN A 243 -51.92 -45.63 0.15
CA GLN A 243 -52.00 -44.18 0.36
C GLN A 243 -50.64 -43.51 0.19
N LEU A 244 -49.57 -44.11 0.73
CA LEU A 244 -48.22 -43.57 0.57
C LEU A 244 -47.76 -43.60 -0.90
N LYS A 245 -48.09 -44.69 -1.62
CA LYS A 245 -47.82 -44.83 -3.05
C LYS A 245 -48.60 -43.82 -3.89
N GLU A 246 -49.87 -43.60 -3.58
CA GLU A 246 -50.71 -42.58 -4.24
C GLU A 246 -50.18 -41.18 -3.99
N GLN A 247 -49.85 -40.85 -2.74
CA GLN A 247 -49.28 -39.55 -2.39
C GLN A 247 -47.92 -39.31 -3.06
N ALA A 248 -47.05 -40.33 -3.10
CA ALA A 248 -45.77 -40.24 -3.80
C ALA A 248 -45.94 -40.04 -5.32
N ALA A 249 -46.87 -40.77 -5.95
CA ALA A 249 -47.18 -40.62 -7.36
C ALA A 249 -47.77 -39.23 -7.66
N ARG A 250 -48.64 -38.72 -6.78
CA ARG A 250 -49.25 -37.39 -6.90
C ARG A 250 -48.22 -36.28 -6.76
N LEU A 251 -47.36 -36.35 -5.74
CA LEU A 251 -46.25 -35.39 -5.57
C LEU A 251 -45.31 -35.42 -6.76
N GLY A 252 -44.99 -36.61 -7.28
CA GLY A 252 -44.19 -36.75 -8.50
C GLY A 252 -44.86 -36.08 -9.70
N PHE A 253 -46.16 -36.31 -9.90
CA PHE A 253 -46.93 -35.67 -10.97
C PHE A 253 -46.94 -34.15 -10.83
N GLU A 254 -47.24 -33.63 -9.65
CA GLU A 254 -47.28 -32.18 -9.38
C GLU A 254 -45.90 -31.54 -9.59
N GLN A 255 -44.82 -32.19 -9.13
CA GLN A 255 -43.45 -31.73 -9.34
C GLN A 255 -43.09 -31.62 -10.83
N TYR A 256 -43.35 -32.67 -11.62
CA TYR A 256 -43.02 -32.66 -13.05
C TYR A 256 -43.95 -31.73 -13.84
N ALA A 257 -45.22 -31.61 -13.46
CA ALA A 257 -46.14 -30.64 -14.05
C ALA A 257 -45.68 -29.20 -13.81
N GLN A 258 -45.20 -28.89 -12.61
CA GLN A 258 -44.65 -27.58 -12.29
C GLN A 258 -43.38 -27.27 -13.08
N LEU A 259 -42.46 -28.24 -13.19
CA LEU A 259 -41.24 -28.08 -14.00
C LEU A 259 -41.56 -27.79 -15.48
N LEU A 260 -42.59 -28.42 -16.05
CA LEU A 260 -43.05 -28.15 -17.40
C LEU A 260 -43.66 -26.74 -17.53
N ALA A 261 -44.40 -26.29 -16.52
CA ALA A 261 -44.98 -24.95 -16.49
C ALA A 261 -43.91 -23.85 -16.37
N ASP A 262 -42.93 -24.03 -15.48
CA ASP A 262 -41.81 -23.09 -15.28
C ASP A 262 -40.94 -22.98 -16.54
N ALA A 263 -40.77 -24.09 -17.27
CA ALA A 263 -40.08 -24.12 -18.56
C ALA A 263 -40.91 -23.55 -19.73
N GLN A 264 -42.15 -23.10 -19.48
CA GLN A 264 -43.10 -22.65 -20.49
C GLN A 264 -43.26 -23.64 -21.66
N ALA A 265 -43.26 -24.94 -21.35
CA ALA A 265 -43.29 -25.99 -22.36
C ALA A 265 -44.67 -26.08 -23.04
N ASP A 266 -44.68 -26.15 -24.37
CA ASP A 266 -45.88 -26.50 -25.13
C ASP A 266 -46.13 -28.00 -25.03
N LEU A 267 -47.14 -28.39 -24.24
CA LEU A 267 -47.49 -29.78 -23.99
C LEU A 267 -47.88 -30.54 -25.26
N ALA A 268 -48.48 -29.87 -26.25
CA ALA A 268 -48.84 -30.52 -27.51
C ALA A 268 -47.61 -30.80 -28.37
N ALA A 269 -46.63 -29.88 -28.37
CA ALA A 269 -45.35 -30.09 -29.04
C ALA A 269 -44.52 -31.19 -28.35
N VAL A 270 -44.52 -31.25 -27.01
CA VAL A 270 -43.83 -32.31 -26.25
C VAL A 270 -44.46 -33.67 -26.53
N GLU A 271 -45.78 -33.79 -26.51
CA GLU A 271 -46.50 -35.03 -26.84
C GLU A 271 -46.17 -35.49 -28.27
N ALA A 272 -46.20 -34.57 -29.24
CA ALA A 272 -45.82 -34.85 -30.62
C ALA A 272 -44.36 -35.29 -30.76
N SER A 273 -43.44 -34.71 -29.98
CA SER A 273 -42.02 -35.08 -29.98
C SER A 273 -41.78 -36.49 -29.42
N ILE A 274 -42.55 -36.89 -28.40
CA ILE A 274 -42.48 -38.23 -27.81
C ILE A 274 -42.95 -39.28 -28.82
N GLN A 275 -44.06 -39.00 -29.52
CA GLN A 275 -44.61 -39.89 -30.53
C GLN A 275 -43.71 -39.98 -31.77
N THR A 276 -43.17 -38.85 -32.25
CA THR A 276 -42.32 -38.80 -33.44
C THR A 276 -40.92 -39.35 -33.18
N GLY A 277 -40.35 -39.09 -32.00
CA GLY A 277 -39.03 -39.57 -31.58
C GLY A 277 -39.02 -40.99 -31.03
N ASN A 278 -40.18 -41.63 -30.89
CA ASN A 278 -40.35 -42.98 -30.34
C ASN A 278 -39.65 -43.15 -28.98
N VAL A 279 -39.83 -42.14 -28.12
CA VAL A 279 -39.07 -41.97 -26.88
C VAL A 279 -39.43 -43.07 -25.88
N ARG A 280 -38.42 -43.83 -25.45
CA ARG A 280 -38.60 -44.90 -24.44
C ARG A 280 -38.30 -44.36 -23.04
N LEU A 281 -39.23 -44.57 -22.12
CA LEU A 281 -39.06 -44.24 -20.69
C LEU A 281 -37.82 -44.91 -20.08
N THR A 282 -37.47 -46.12 -20.54
CA THR A 282 -36.28 -46.85 -20.10
C THR A 282 -35.01 -46.25 -20.71
N GLY A 283 -34.17 -45.62 -19.89
CA GLY A 283 -32.85 -45.08 -20.29
C GLY A 283 -32.75 -43.55 -20.22
N LEU A 284 -33.88 -42.83 -20.28
CA LEU A 284 -33.91 -41.36 -20.19
C LEU A 284 -33.33 -40.82 -18.89
N GLN A 285 -33.62 -41.47 -17.76
CA GLN A 285 -33.04 -41.08 -16.47
C GLN A 285 -31.50 -41.14 -16.50
N GLY A 286 -30.94 -42.14 -17.17
CA GLY A 286 -29.49 -42.27 -17.34
C GLY A 286 -28.89 -41.18 -18.24
N GLU A 287 -29.62 -40.74 -19.27
CA GLU A 287 -29.20 -39.60 -20.09
C GLU A 287 -29.32 -38.27 -19.34
N ILE A 288 -30.39 -38.06 -18.56
CA ILE A 288 -30.54 -36.91 -17.67
C ILE A 288 -29.39 -36.87 -16.66
N ASP A 289 -29.05 -38.00 -16.05
CA ASP A 289 -27.93 -38.09 -15.11
C ASP A 289 -26.58 -37.85 -15.81
N ARG A 290 -26.39 -38.32 -17.05
CA ARG A 290 -25.18 -38.02 -17.86
C ARG A 290 -25.06 -36.52 -18.12
N ILE A 291 -26.11 -35.89 -18.63
CA ILE A 291 -26.14 -34.46 -18.94
C ILE A 291 -25.96 -33.63 -17.67
N ASN A 292 -26.60 -34.00 -16.55
CA ASN A 292 -26.39 -33.31 -15.28
C ASN A 292 -24.96 -33.42 -14.77
N ARG A 293 -24.27 -34.57 -14.97
CA ARG A 293 -22.85 -34.68 -14.66
C ARG A 293 -21.98 -33.83 -15.58
N GLU A 294 -22.30 -33.77 -16.87
CA GLU A 294 -21.63 -32.87 -17.82
C GLU A 294 -21.82 -31.40 -17.40
N ILE A 295 -23.03 -31.00 -17.00
CA ILE A 295 -23.33 -29.66 -16.47
C ILE A 295 -22.55 -29.40 -15.18
N GLN A 296 -22.52 -30.35 -14.23
CA GLN A 296 -21.73 -30.20 -13.01
C GLN A 296 -20.23 -30.11 -13.29
N SER A 297 -19.73 -30.80 -14.32
CA SER A 297 -18.31 -30.75 -14.71
C SER A 297 -17.89 -29.40 -15.29
N LEU A 298 -18.83 -28.62 -15.85
CA LEU A 298 -18.60 -27.23 -16.28
C LEU A 298 -18.38 -26.29 -15.10
N GLY A 299 -18.67 -26.73 -13.87
CA GLY A 299 -18.50 -25.96 -12.65
C GLY A 299 -19.63 -24.95 -12.41
N ALA A 300 -19.50 -24.18 -11.33
CA ALA A 300 -20.47 -23.14 -11.02
C ALA A 300 -20.45 -22.05 -12.10
N VAL A 301 -21.64 -21.57 -12.50
CA VAL A 301 -21.77 -20.44 -13.43
C VAL A 301 -21.13 -19.21 -12.76
N ASN A 302 -19.99 -18.76 -13.30
CA ASN A 302 -19.32 -17.56 -12.80
C ASN A 302 -20.08 -16.32 -13.29
N LEU A 303 -21.06 -15.89 -12.49
CA LEU A 303 -21.86 -14.68 -12.75
C LEU A 303 -21.01 -13.40 -12.79
N ALA A 304 -19.83 -13.40 -12.16
CA ALA A 304 -18.89 -12.28 -12.18
C ALA A 304 -17.94 -12.31 -13.38
N ALA A 305 -17.95 -13.35 -14.22
CA ALA A 305 -16.99 -13.50 -15.32
C ALA A 305 -17.04 -12.35 -16.33
N LEU A 306 -18.23 -11.77 -16.56
CA LEU A 306 -18.38 -10.62 -17.46
C LEU A 306 -17.76 -9.34 -16.87
N ASP A 307 -17.92 -9.13 -15.56
CA ASP A 307 -17.35 -7.99 -14.84
C ASP A 307 -15.84 -8.14 -14.62
N GLU A 308 -15.36 -9.37 -14.37
CA GLU A 308 -13.93 -9.67 -14.32
C GLU A 308 -13.27 -9.48 -15.70
N LEU A 309 -13.94 -9.88 -16.78
CA LEU A 309 -13.47 -9.67 -18.14
C LEU A 309 -13.41 -8.18 -18.51
N SER A 310 -14.40 -7.38 -18.11
CA SER A 310 -14.38 -5.93 -18.35
C SER A 310 -13.22 -5.28 -17.58
N THR A 311 -13.08 -5.59 -16.29
CA THR A 311 -11.98 -5.09 -15.44
C THR A 311 -10.61 -5.50 -15.98
N ALA A 312 -10.45 -6.75 -16.41
CA ALA A 312 -9.21 -7.25 -17.00
C ALA A 312 -8.89 -6.57 -18.33
N ARG A 313 -9.90 -6.27 -19.16
CA ARG A 313 -9.73 -5.53 -20.43
C ARG A 313 -9.31 -4.09 -20.20
N GLU A 314 -9.92 -3.39 -19.24
CA GLU A 314 -9.52 -2.03 -18.86
C GLU A 314 -8.08 -2.00 -18.37
N ARG A 315 -7.72 -2.95 -17.49
CA ARG A 315 -6.35 -3.07 -16.98
C ARG A 315 -5.35 -3.38 -18.09
N LYS A 316 -5.71 -4.24 -19.05
CA LYS A 316 -4.88 -4.51 -20.22
C LYS A 316 -4.68 -3.25 -21.06
N GLN A 317 -5.74 -2.51 -21.38
CA GLN A 317 -5.63 -1.26 -22.15
C GLN A 317 -4.73 -0.24 -21.47
N PHE A 318 -4.85 -0.09 -20.15
CA PHE A 318 -3.99 0.79 -19.37
C PHE A 318 -2.51 0.38 -19.43
N LEU A 319 -2.21 -0.91 -19.24
CA LEU A 319 -0.84 -1.44 -19.31
C LEU A 319 -0.26 -1.37 -20.72
N ASP A 320 -1.07 -1.64 -21.76
CA ASP A 320 -0.66 -1.52 -23.16
C ASP A 320 -0.29 -0.06 -23.49
N ALA A 321 -1.06 0.92 -22.98
CA ALA A 321 -0.75 2.34 -23.14
C ALA A 321 0.55 2.76 -22.43
N GLN A 322 0.76 2.31 -21.19
CA GLN A 322 2.02 2.58 -20.48
C GLN A 322 3.23 1.93 -21.18
N SER A 323 3.07 0.71 -21.69
CA SER A 323 4.13 0.02 -22.43
C SER A 323 4.49 0.75 -23.72
N ALA A 324 3.49 1.25 -24.44
CA ALA A 324 3.71 2.05 -25.65
C ALA A 324 4.48 3.34 -25.33
N ASP A 325 4.07 4.08 -24.30
CA ASP A 325 4.74 5.32 -23.85
C ASP A 325 6.20 5.05 -23.43
N LEU A 326 6.44 3.96 -22.68
CA LEU A 326 7.80 3.59 -22.27
C LEU A 326 8.70 3.25 -23.45
N ASN A 327 8.17 2.52 -24.45
CA ASN A 327 8.92 2.17 -25.66
C ASN A 327 9.22 3.41 -26.53
N GLU A 328 8.27 4.35 -26.62
CA GLU A 328 8.47 5.63 -27.31
C GLU A 328 9.54 6.48 -26.61
N ALA A 329 9.49 6.58 -25.29
CA ALA A 329 10.52 7.25 -24.50
C ALA A 329 11.91 6.60 -24.68
N MET A 330 11.98 5.27 -24.69
CA MET A 330 13.22 4.52 -24.94
C MET A 330 13.78 4.82 -26.33
N THR A 331 12.95 4.80 -27.37
CA THR A 331 13.38 5.11 -28.74
C THR A 331 13.87 6.56 -28.85
N THR A 332 13.16 7.50 -28.21
CA THR A 332 13.56 8.92 -28.18
C THR A 332 14.92 9.10 -27.50
N LEU A 333 15.18 8.40 -26.40
CA LEU A 333 16.47 8.43 -25.72
C LEU A 333 17.58 7.82 -26.58
N GLU A 334 17.33 6.68 -27.23
CA GLU A 334 18.30 6.06 -28.15
C GLU A 334 18.65 6.97 -29.33
N ASP A 335 17.66 7.66 -29.91
CA ASP A 335 17.89 8.60 -31.00
C ASP A 335 18.63 9.85 -30.54
N ALA A 336 18.37 10.33 -29.31
CA ALA A 336 19.14 11.41 -28.70
C ALA A 336 20.61 10.99 -28.49
N ILE A 337 20.86 9.78 -27.99
CA ILE A 337 22.21 9.22 -27.83
C ILE A 337 22.92 9.15 -29.19
N LYS A 338 22.28 8.56 -30.21
CA LYS A 338 22.88 8.49 -31.56
C LYS A 338 23.23 9.87 -32.11
N LYS A 339 22.37 10.87 -31.90
CA LYS A 339 22.62 12.23 -32.34
C LYS A 339 23.82 12.84 -31.62
N ILE A 340 23.91 12.65 -30.30
CA ILE A 340 25.05 13.08 -29.49
C ILE A 340 26.33 12.38 -29.96
N ASP A 341 26.29 11.08 -30.24
CA ASP A 341 27.45 10.31 -30.71
C ASP A 341 27.95 10.83 -32.07
N ILE A 342 27.05 11.13 -33.00
CA ILE A 342 27.40 11.71 -34.31
C ILE A 342 28.04 13.09 -34.13
N GLU A 343 27.40 13.98 -33.36
CA GLU A 343 27.94 15.33 -33.11
C GLU A 343 29.29 15.27 -32.37
N THR A 344 29.43 14.35 -31.41
CA THR A 344 30.68 14.13 -30.67
C THR A 344 31.76 13.58 -31.58
N ARG A 345 31.44 12.67 -32.50
CA ARG A 345 32.38 12.11 -33.48
C ARG A 345 32.89 13.20 -34.43
N ASP A 346 32.00 14.04 -34.94
CA ASP A 346 32.36 15.14 -35.85
C ASP A 346 33.22 16.19 -35.12
N LEU A 347 32.86 16.53 -33.88
CA LEU A 347 33.64 17.44 -33.05
C LEU A 347 35.02 16.85 -32.73
N LEU A 348 35.10 15.59 -32.30
CA LEU A 348 36.37 14.95 -31.96
C LEU A 348 37.27 14.80 -33.18
N SER A 349 36.71 14.44 -34.35
CA SER A 349 37.46 14.34 -35.60
C SER A 349 38.01 15.70 -36.04
N SER A 350 37.19 16.74 -36.05
CA SER A 350 37.62 18.09 -36.42
C SER A 350 38.67 18.66 -35.45
N THR A 351 38.48 18.41 -34.16
CA THR A 351 39.44 18.77 -33.10
C THR A 351 40.77 18.04 -33.29
N PHE A 352 40.73 16.73 -33.54
CA PHE A 352 41.92 15.91 -33.79
C PHE A 352 42.69 16.37 -35.02
N ASP A 353 42.01 16.60 -36.14
CA ASP A 353 42.64 17.06 -37.38
C ASP A 353 43.29 18.44 -37.21
N THR A 354 42.63 19.34 -36.48
CA THR A 354 43.13 20.67 -36.19
C THR A 354 44.38 20.60 -35.28
N VAL A 355 44.33 19.83 -34.19
CA VAL A 355 45.48 19.62 -33.30
C VAL A 355 46.63 18.91 -34.04
N ASN A 356 46.34 17.93 -34.88
CA ASN A 356 47.35 17.24 -35.70
C ASN A 356 48.01 18.21 -36.69
N GLY A 357 47.23 19.11 -37.29
CA GLY A 357 47.73 20.19 -38.15
C GLY A 357 48.64 21.18 -37.41
N HIS A 358 48.24 21.64 -36.22
CA HIS A 358 49.07 22.49 -35.37
C HIS A 358 50.34 21.77 -34.93
N PHE A 359 50.23 20.53 -34.47
CA PHE A 359 51.36 19.71 -34.03
C PHE A 359 52.38 19.48 -35.15
N GLY A 360 51.91 19.23 -36.37
CA GLY A 360 52.75 19.09 -37.55
C GLY A 360 53.48 20.38 -37.97
N ARG A 361 52.99 21.56 -37.56
CA ARG A 361 53.65 22.86 -37.80
C ARG A 361 54.61 23.24 -36.68
N MET A 362 54.18 23.09 -35.43
CA MET A 362 54.95 23.49 -34.25
C MET A 362 56.17 22.58 -34.00
N PHE A 363 56.07 21.30 -34.36
CA PHE A 363 57.18 20.37 -34.19
C PHE A 363 58.42 20.76 -35.04
N PRO A 364 58.30 21.00 -36.36
CA PRO A 364 59.43 21.51 -37.16
C PRO A 364 59.99 22.85 -36.67
N GLU A 365 59.15 23.76 -36.17
CA GLU A 365 59.59 25.07 -35.64
C GLU A 365 60.47 24.92 -34.39
N LEU A 366 60.13 23.98 -33.50
CA LEU A 366 60.90 23.69 -32.29
C LEU A 366 62.19 22.90 -32.57
N PHE A 367 62.14 21.92 -33.48
CA PHE A 367 63.30 21.06 -33.79
C PHE A 367 64.20 21.61 -34.92
N GLY A 368 63.78 22.65 -35.64
CA GLY A 368 64.47 23.18 -36.83
C GLY A 368 64.40 22.26 -38.05
N GLY A 369 63.36 21.43 -38.13
CA GLY A 369 63.16 20.38 -39.14
C GLY A 369 62.56 19.11 -38.53
N GLY A 370 62.32 18.09 -39.36
CA GLY A 370 61.62 16.87 -38.95
C GLY A 370 60.10 16.96 -39.13
N ASN A 371 59.39 15.89 -38.82
CA ASN A 371 57.92 15.81 -38.96
C ASN A 371 57.31 15.09 -37.76
N ALA A 372 56.14 15.53 -37.31
CA ALA A 372 55.37 14.80 -36.33
C ALA A 372 53.89 14.75 -36.72
N LYS A 373 53.23 13.68 -36.32
CA LYS A 373 51.81 13.46 -36.57
C LYS A 373 51.19 12.63 -35.45
N LEU A 374 49.90 12.86 -35.23
CA LEU A 374 49.06 12.03 -34.40
C LEU A 374 48.45 10.92 -35.26
N MET A 375 48.34 9.71 -34.72
CA MET A 375 47.62 8.60 -35.34
C MET A 375 46.67 7.97 -34.34
N MET A 376 45.44 7.70 -34.76
CA MET A 376 44.48 6.92 -33.97
C MET A 376 44.90 5.45 -33.93
N THR A 377 44.72 4.79 -32.78
CA THR A 377 45.07 3.37 -32.59
C THR A 377 43.95 2.40 -32.96
N GLY A 378 42.74 2.89 -33.24
CA GLY A 378 41.56 2.08 -33.60
C GLY A 378 40.74 2.71 -34.72
N GLU A 379 39.78 1.95 -35.26
CA GLU A 379 38.89 2.39 -36.36
C GLU A 379 37.74 3.28 -35.89
N GLU A 380 37.27 3.10 -34.65
CA GLU A 380 36.19 3.89 -34.05
C GLU A 380 36.76 5.06 -33.24
N ILE A 381 36.38 6.29 -33.58
CA ILE A 381 37.00 7.52 -33.08
C ILE A 381 36.70 7.75 -31.59
N LEU A 382 35.50 7.34 -31.12
CA LEU A 382 35.08 7.51 -29.73
C LEU A 382 35.78 6.54 -28.76
N ASP A 383 36.21 5.37 -29.24
CA ASP A 383 36.86 4.32 -28.44
C ASP A 383 38.37 4.20 -28.70
N ALA A 384 38.91 4.93 -29.69
CA ALA A 384 40.31 4.86 -30.08
C ALA A 384 41.22 5.70 -29.17
N GLY A 385 42.41 5.18 -28.89
CA GLY A 385 43.51 5.96 -28.31
C GLY A 385 44.27 6.77 -29.35
N VAL A 386 45.07 7.74 -28.90
CA VAL A 386 45.94 8.56 -29.75
C VAL A 386 47.40 8.17 -29.53
N GLN A 387 48.11 7.86 -30.62
CA GLN A 387 49.55 7.61 -30.60
C GLN A 387 50.32 8.76 -31.27
N VAL A 388 51.35 9.24 -30.58
CA VAL A 388 52.23 10.30 -31.06
C VAL A 388 53.39 9.69 -31.85
N ILE A 389 53.50 10.06 -33.13
CA ILE A 389 54.64 9.71 -33.98
C ILE A 389 55.44 10.97 -34.26
N ALA A 390 56.73 10.91 -33.93
CA ALA A 390 57.64 12.01 -34.14
C ALA A 390 58.90 11.53 -34.88
N GLN A 391 59.38 12.39 -35.77
CA GLN A 391 60.57 12.19 -36.59
C GLN A 391 61.49 13.39 -36.44
N PRO A 392 62.45 13.35 -35.50
CA PRO A 392 63.49 14.37 -35.41
C PRO A 392 64.37 14.40 -36.67
N PRO A 393 64.99 15.54 -36.99
CA PRO A 393 65.82 15.69 -38.19
C PRO A 393 66.96 14.66 -38.23
N GLY A 394 67.06 13.92 -39.33
CA GLY A 394 68.08 12.88 -39.54
C GLY A 394 67.76 11.48 -38.98
N LYS A 395 66.60 11.28 -38.32
CA LYS A 395 66.15 9.97 -37.79
C LYS A 395 64.89 9.45 -38.50
N LYS A 396 64.60 8.15 -38.37
CA LYS A 396 63.35 7.54 -38.88
C LYS A 396 62.19 7.74 -37.89
N ASN A 397 60.96 7.66 -38.38
CA ASN A 397 59.74 7.76 -37.56
C ASN A 397 59.75 6.72 -36.44
N GLN A 398 59.59 7.18 -35.20
CA GLN A 398 59.49 6.30 -34.04
C GLN A 398 58.38 6.80 -33.11
N THR A 399 57.82 5.87 -32.33
CA THR A 399 56.90 6.20 -31.23
C THR A 399 57.63 6.97 -30.15
N ILE A 400 56.94 7.89 -29.47
CA ILE A 400 57.51 8.77 -28.44
C ILE A 400 58.38 8.04 -27.40
N HIS A 401 58.07 6.79 -27.04
CA HIS A 401 58.82 5.98 -26.08
C HIS A 401 60.27 5.67 -26.49
N LEU A 402 60.62 5.75 -27.77
CA LEU A 402 61.94 5.40 -28.30
C LEU A 402 62.87 6.63 -28.47
N LEU A 403 62.39 7.83 -28.15
CA LEU A 403 63.16 9.08 -28.24
C LEU A 403 64.06 9.32 -27.01
N SER A 404 65.11 10.14 -27.18
CA SER A 404 65.98 10.62 -26.08
C SER A 404 65.17 11.45 -25.06
N GLY A 405 65.63 11.55 -23.80
CA GLY A 405 64.92 12.28 -22.73
C GLY A 405 64.58 13.73 -23.10
N GLY A 406 65.53 14.47 -23.70
CA GLY A 406 65.29 15.83 -24.20
C GLY A 406 64.38 15.88 -25.43
N GLU A 407 64.48 14.90 -26.34
CA GLU A 407 63.60 14.80 -27.52
C GLU A 407 62.15 14.48 -27.13
N LYS A 408 61.95 13.66 -26.07
CA LYS A 408 60.62 13.37 -25.50
C LYS A 408 59.98 14.60 -24.89
N ALA A 409 60.75 15.35 -24.09
CA ALA A 409 60.29 16.58 -23.47
C ALA A 409 59.87 17.61 -24.55
N LEU A 410 60.72 17.85 -25.54
CA LEU A 410 60.42 18.82 -26.60
C LEU A 410 59.22 18.40 -27.49
N THR A 411 59.08 17.09 -27.76
CA THR A 411 57.91 16.55 -28.48
C THR A 411 56.61 16.72 -27.68
N ALA A 412 56.66 16.50 -26.35
CA ALA A 412 55.51 16.71 -25.47
C ALA A 412 55.13 18.19 -25.37
N ILE A 413 56.12 19.09 -25.25
CA ILE A 413 55.92 20.54 -25.27
C ILE A 413 55.26 21.00 -26.58
N ALA A 414 55.73 20.49 -27.73
CA ALA A 414 55.14 20.79 -29.03
C ALA A 414 53.67 20.35 -29.12
N LEU A 415 53.31 19.20 -28.52
CA LEU A 415 51.93 18.72 -28.49
C LEU A 415 51.05 19.56 -27.56
N VAL A 416 51.55 19.92 -26.38
CA VAL A 416 50.84 20.78 -25.43
C VAL A 416 50.54 22.14 -26.05
N PHE A 417 51.50 22.76 -26.73
CA PHE A 417 51.26 24.03 -27.43
C PHE A 417 50.32 23.90 -28.62
N ALA A 418 50.37 22.79 -29.37
CA ALA A 418 49.43 22.53 -30.45
C ALA A 418 47.97 22.42 -29.96
N ILE A 419 47.75 21.83 -28.78
CA ILE A 419 46.44 21.79 -28.12
C ILE A 419 46.07 23.18 -27.60
N PHE A 420 47.04 23.92 -27.04
CA PHE A 420 46.81 25.27 -26.53
C PHE A 420 46.38 26.26 -27.63
N GLN A 421 46.89 26.12 -28.85
CA GLN A 421 46.51 26.98 -29.98
C GLN A 421 45.06 26.75 -30.44
N LEU A 422 44.50 25.57 -30.21
CA LEU A 422 43.11 25.25 -30.53
C LEU A 422 42.13 25.94 -29.57
N ASN A 423 42.47 26.02 -28.28
CA ASN A 423 41.65 26.70 -27.28
C ASN A 423 42.56 27.44 -26.29
N PRO A 424 42.95 28.70 -26.58
CA PRO A 424 43.94 29.42 -25.79
C PRO A 424 43.40 29.73 -24.41
N ALA A 425 44.03 29.15 -23.38
CA ALA A 425 43.70 29.45 -21.99
C ALA A 425 44.35 30.78 -21.56
N PRO A 426 43.70 31.57 -20.68
CA PRO A 426 44.16 32.91 -20.31
C PRO A 426 45.47 32.93 -19.50
N PHE A 427 45.91 31.77 -19.00
CA PHE A 427 47.21 31.60 -18.36
C PHE A 427 47.74 30.19 -18.61
N CYS A 428 49.05 30.06 -18.76
CA CYS A 428 49.74 28.77 -18.86
C CYS A 428 50.94 28.80 -17.89
N LEU A 429 51.04 27.81 -17.01
CA LEU A 429 52.16 27.64 -16.10
C LEU A 429 52.95 26.41 -16.50
N LEU A 430 54.26 26.57 -16.69
CA LEU A 430 55.18 25.54 -17.11
C LEU A 430 56.29 25.46 -16.06
N ASP A 431 56.41 24.31 -15.39
CA ASP A 431 57.33 24.10 -14.27
C ASP A 431 58.54 23.25 -14.70
N GLU A 432 59.75 23.80 -14.57
CA GLU A 432 61.05 23.16 -14.86
C GLU A 432 61.16 22.41 -16.20
N VAL A 433 60.51 22.90 -17.25
CA VAL A 433 60.41 22.17 -18.54
C VAL A 433 61.68 22.24 -19.39
N ASP A 434 62.64 23.09 -19.02
CA ASP A 434 63.94 23.29 -19.69
C ASP A 434 65.07 22.39 -19.15
N ALA A 435 64.88 21.74 -18.00
CA ALA A 435 65.88 20.87 -17.37
C ALA A 435 66.46 19.75 -18.28
N PRO A 436 65.69 19.11 -19.19
CA PRO A 436 66.22 18.10 -20.10
C PRO A 436 66.66 18.64 -21.47
N LEU A 437 66.64 19.97 -21.68
CA LEU A 437 66.94 20.62 -22.96
C LEU A 437 68.39 21.12 -23.03
N ASP A 438 68.96 21.13 -24.23
CA ASP A 438 70.26 21.76 -24.50
C ASP A 438 70.09 23.25 -24.85
N ASP A 439 71.18 24.03 -24.75
CA ASP A 439 71.16 25.49 -24.94
C ASP A 439 70.51 25.92 -26.27
N ALA A 440 70.71 25.14 -27.34
CA ALA A 440 70.17 25.40 -28.67
C ALA A 440 68.65 25.16 -28.77
N ASN A 441 68.11 24.18 -28.06
CA ASN A 441 66.67 23.92 -28.03
C ASN A 441 65.94 24.83 -27.03
N THR A 442 66.60 25.22 -25.94
CA THR A 442 66.08 26.21 -24.97
C THR A 442 65.88 27.58 -25.64
N GLU A 443 66.79 28.01 -26.52
CA GLU A 443 66.62 29.26 -27.27
C GLU A 443 65.43 29.20 -28.26
N ARG A 444 65.22 28.05 -28.92
CA ARG A 444 64.10 27.84 -29.85
C ARG A 444 62.75 27.80 -29.12
N TYR A 445 62.69 27.11 -27.99
CA TYR A 445 61.55 27.11 -27.09
C TYR A 445 61.19 28.53 -26.62
N ALA A 446 62.17 29.31 -26.15
CA ALA A 446 61.94 30.69 -25.70
C ALA A 446 61.43 31.61 -26.82
N LYS A 447 61.89 31.41 -28.07
CA LYS A 447 61.38 32.14 -29.25
C LYS A 447 59.92 31.81 -29.55
N LEU A 448 59.54 30.53 -29.48
CA LEU A 448 58.17 30.08 -29.71
C LEU A 448 57.21 30.60 -28.63
N VAL A 449 57.60 30.51 -27.35
CA VAL A 449 56.80 31.06 -26.25
C VAL A 449 56.57 32.57 -26.44
N ARG A 450 57.59 33.29 -26.92
CA ARG A 450 57.49 34.72 -27.20
C ARG A 450 56.63 35.05 -28.42
N SER A 451 56.55 34.18 -29.43
CA SER A 451 55.63 34.36 -30.56
C SER A 451 54.19 34.05 -30.16
N MET A 452 53.96 32.99 -29.38
CA MET A 452 52.64 32.62 -28.87
C MET A 452 52.09 33.62 -27.83
N SER A 453 52.95 34.39 -27.15
CA SER A 453 52.53 35.46 -26.22
C SER A 453 52.07 36.74 -26.93
N LYS A 454 52.26 36.86 -28.25
CA LYS A 454 51.86 38.04 -29.05
C LYS A 454 50.53 37.85 -29.78
N GLU A 455 50.12 36.61 -29.98
CA GLU A 455 48.79 36.20 -30.45
C GLU A 455 47.90 35.93 -29.24
#